data_AF-K1Q9K5-F1
#
_entry.id   AF-K1Q9K5-F1
#
_cell.length_a   1.000
_cell.length_b   1.000
_cell.length_c   1.000
_cell.angle_alpha   90.00
_cell.angle_beta   90.00
_cell.angle_gamma   90.00
#
_symmetry.space_group_name_H-M   'P 1'
#
loop_
_entity.id
_entity.type
_entity.pdbx_description
1 polymer ?
#
loop_
_entity_poly.entity_id
_entity_poly.type
_entity_poly.pdbx_seq_one_letter_code
_entity_poly.pdbx_strand_id
1 'polypeptide(L)'
;MAIVISMICSTVLSIPSLVFIGVNETKRNIYNNVTEFRCEHVTRNVHEKYGLNIYLGFIGLFFVGIVISTAVIYTLIGRRIYTKIQPPQTKSMLSASQDALNYNSLLKYSKSDTNLQGRLQSRSMEDSEEMVLKKFTETNVQRSKSEAGKRKYTVSEVKKARAGLGLFVFRYYYMFVSISLVTSISFISPILILILEAAGIVTINELQPGFGFNIVLLLRRSYLFSYTINPFMFGLFDTTFRKALFGFGRSSRHEELVEEAPKQYSWDKRREINVKDYMIENQSDSTLGRVPGQVNGQQFVIQNCKNCNIYVFDYIAAINIDDCVDCNIFLGPVKSSVFIRDCKNCKIVVACQQFRTRDCSKIDIFLCCNTQPIIEASSGMKFACYQYHYPELKMQFKMAGLSVFSNNWGTIHDFSQDPDEQHYSLLPEESKVEDYIPLPSTEQFQSVAVSTSKADSVVPLTLGPRRKNSDESCLVVFFNDGKNTNSTRARQFIDKLLESQPSVVLVQTRDISMEPSDALRVFGTENYSPFVQRGAVIGLEFNGEGCIELVRSALNAFQQEQICDYFCSESRSGAEKQIEDFYNYADMQMAV
;
A
#
# COMPACT_ATOMS: atom_id res chain seq x y z
N MET A 1 -19.41 -12.36 -0.40
CA MET A 1 -20.43 -12.03 0.62
C MET A 1 -21.59 -11.19 0.07
N ALA A 2 -21.38 -10.00 -0.50
CA ALA A 2 -22.48 -9.14 -0.96
C ALA A 2 -23.43 -9.76 -2.01
N ILE A 3 -22.89 -10.51 -2.99
CA ILE A 3 -23.71 -11.20 -4.01
C ILE A 3 -24.59 -12.28 -3.35
N VAL A 4 -24.03 -13.05 -2.41
CA VAL A 4 -24.75 -14.10 -1.68
C VAL A 4 -25.87 -13.49 -0.83
N ILE A 5 -25.61 -12.39 -0.14
CA ILE A 5 -26.61 -11.65 0.63
C ILE A 5 -27.73 -11.13 -0.28
N SER A 6 -27.39 -10.57 -1.45
CA SER A 6 -28.38 -10.09 -2.44
C SER A 6 -29.26 -11.23 -2.97
N MET A 7 -28.67 -12.39 -3.27
CA MET A 7 -29.42 -13.57 -3.71
C MET A 7 -30.35 -14.10 -2.61
N ILE A 8 -29.89 -14.15 -1.36
CA ILE A 8 -30.72 -14.57 -0.21
C ILE A 8 -31.88 -13.59 -0.01
N CYS A 9 -31.62 -12.27 0.03
CA CYS A 9 -32.66 -11.26 0.18
C CYS A 9 -33.69 -11.32 -0.96
N SER A 10 -33.25 -11.44 -2.22
CA SER A 10 -34.13 -11.56 -3.38
C SER A 10 -35.01 -12.82 -3.30
N THR A 11 -34.43 -13.93 -2.86
CA THR A 11 -35.15 -15.20 -2.67
C THR A 11 -36.23 -15.03 -1.60
N VAL A 12 -35.88 -14.47 -0.43
CA VAL A 12 -36.81 -14.25 0.68
C VAL A 12 -37.96 -13.32 0.30
N LEU A 13 -37.68 -12.23 -0.42
CA LEU A 13 -38.70 -11.30 -0.92
C LEU A 13 -39.65 -11.94 -1.94
N SER A 14 -39.20 -12.99 -2.64
CA SER A 14 -39.96 -13.68 -3.68
C SER A 14 -40.76 -14.88 -3.16
N ILE A 15 -40.42 -15.45 -1.99
CA ILE A 15 -41.09 -16.64 -1.43
C ILE A 15 -42.63 -16.48 -1.36
N PRO A 16 -43.20 -15.36 -0.89
CA PRO A 16 -44.66 -15.24 -0.79
C PRO A 16 -45.38 -15.34 -2.13
N SER A 17 -44.72 -15.04 -3.26
CA SER A 17 -45.32 -15.19 -4.59
C SER A 17 -45.70 -16.64 -4.90
N LEU A 18 -44.98 -17.63 -4.35
CA LEU A 18 -45.29 -19.05 -4.53
C LEU A 18 -46.62 -19.47 -3.89
N VAL A 19 -47.09 -18.72 -2.90
CA VAL A 19 -48.36 -18.98 -2.20
C VAL A 19 -49.54 -18.45 -2.99
N PHE A 20 -49.35 -17.34 -3.72
CA PHE A 20 -50.43 -16.63 -4.41
C PHE A 20 -50.50 -16.91 -5.91
N ILE A 21 -49.48 -17.54 -6.51
CA ILE A 21 -49.48 -17.91 -7.94
C ILE A 21 -50.02 -19.33 -8.09
N GLY A 22 -51.06 -19.50 -8.90
CA GLY A 22 -51.65 -20.79 -9.21
C GLY A 22 -52.21 -20.86 -10.62
N VAL A 23 -52.75 -22.02 -11.00
CA VAL A 23 -53.42 -22.21 -12.29
C VAL A 23 -54.93 -22.07 -12.07
N ASN A 24 -55.55 -21.13 -12.78
CA ASN A 24 -57.01 -20.99 -12.83
C ASN A 24 -57.55 -21.47 -14.19
N GLU A 25 -58.74 -22.07 -14.18
CA GLU A 25 -59.41 -22.57 -15.38
C GLU A 25 -60.33 -21.48 -15.95
N THR A 26 -59.91 -20.83 -17.04
CA THR A 26 -60.66 -19.75 -17.67
C THR A 26 -61.54 -20.32 -18.80
N LYS A 27 -62.76 -20.77 -18.44
CA LYS A 27 -63.91 -21.17 -19.31
C LYS A 27 -63.61 -21.92 -20.63
N ARG A 28 -64.21 -23.12 -20.74
CA ARG A 28 -64.27 -23.97 -21.94
C ARG A 28 -64.80 -23.20 -23.17
N ASN A 29 -64.02 -23.14 -24.26
CA ASN A 29 -64.50 -22.58 -25.53
C ASN A 29 -65.54 -23.53 -26.12
N ILE A 30 -66.82 -23.13 -26.10
CA ILE A 30 -67.97 -23.98 -26.46
C ILE A 30 -67.88 -24.53 -27.90
N TYR A 31 -67.17 -23.83 -28.80
CA TYR A 31 -67.06 -24.22 -30.21
C TYR A 31 -65.92 -25.21 -30.50
N ASN A 32 -64.82 -25.16 -29.73
CA ASN A 32 -63.62 -25.96 -30.00
C ASN A 32 -63.33 -27.02 -28.92
N ASN A 33 -64.15 -27.11 -27.85
CA ASN A 33 -63.98 -28.01 -26.71
C ASN A 33 -62.57 -27.94 -26.07
N VAL A 34 -61.92 -26.78 -26.14
CA VAL A 34 -60.61 -26.52 -25.54
C VAL A 34 -60.80 -25.94 -24.14
N THR A 35 -60.08 -26.49 -23.18
CA THR A 35 -59.99 -25.98 -21.81
C THR A 35 -58.72 -25.13 -21.69
N GLU A 36 -58.87 -23.83 -21.41
CA GLU A 36 -57.73 -22.92 -21.22
C GLU A 36 -57.36 -22.85 -19.74
N PHE A 37 -56.09 -23.16 -19.47
CA PHE A 37 -55.49 -23.01 -18.14
C PHE A 37 -54.61 -21.77 -18.13
N ARG A 38 -54.80 -20.88 -17.15
CA ARG A 38 -54.04 -19.64 -17.04
C ARG A 38 -53.35 -19.55 -15.68
N CYS A 39 -52.06 -19.24 -15.68
CA CYS A 39 -51.33 -18.91 -14.46
C CYS A 39 -51.71 -17.50 -14.01
N GLU A 40 -52.31 -17.38 -12.83
CA GLU A 40 -52.69 -16.09 -12.25
C GLU A 40 -52.66 -16.09 -10.73
N HIS A 41 -52.93 -14.92 -10.14
CA HIS A 41 -53.08 -14.81 -8.71
C HIS A 41 -54.37 -15.50 -8.26
N VAL A 42 -54.24 -16.67 -7.63
CA VAL A 42 -55.38 -17.47 -7.17
C VAL A 42 -55.63 -17.17 -5.71
N THR A 43 -56.80 -16.60 -5.40
CA THR A 43 -57.27 -16.38 -4.02
C THR A 43 -58.58 -17.12 -3.83
N ARG A 44 -58.63 -18.04 -2.86
CA ARG A 44 -59.79 -18.89 -2.56
C ARG A 44 -60.69 -18.25 -1.52
N ASN A 45 -60.12 -17.42 -0.64
CA ASN A 45 -60.81 -16.79 0.47
C ASN A 45 -60.47 -15.29 0.58
N VAL A 46 -61.34 -14.52 1.23
CA VAL A 46 -61.16 -13.08 1.47
C VAL A 46 -59.85 -12.78 2.21
N HIS A 47 -59.43 -13.63 3.15
CA HIS A 47 -58.16 -13.50 3.87
C HIS A 47 -56.92 -13.63 2.96
N GLU A 48 -56.95 -14.51 1.96
CA GLU A 48 -55.85 -14.66 0.99
C GLU A 48 -55.76 -13.46 0.07
N LYS A 49 -56.89 -12.85 -0.29
CA LYS A 49 -56.95 -11.59 -1.04
C LYS A 49 -56.33 -10.43 -0.25
N TYR A 50 -56.62 -10.32 1.05
CA TYR A 50 -55.96 -9.34 1.91
C TYR A 50 -54.45 -9.59 2.02
N GLY A 51 -54.02 -10.85 2.14
CA GLY A 51 -52.60 -11.23 2.17
C GLY A 51 -51.85 -10.86 0.88
N LEU A 52 -52.46 -11.13 -0.28
CA LEU A 52 -51.91 -10.75 -1.59
C LEU A 52 -51.77 -9.22 -1.72
N ASN A 53 -52.78 -8.45 -1.30
CA ASN A 53 -52.71 -6.99 -1.35
C ASN A 53 -51.63 -6.42 -0.43
N ILE A 54 -51.44 -6.98 0.76
CA ILE A 54 -50.36 -6.61 1.68
C ILE A 54 -49.00 -6.91 1.05
N TYR A 55 -48.84 -8.09 0.44
CA TYR A 55 -47.61 -8.49 -0.24
C TYR A 55 -47.28 -7.57 -1.43
N LEU A 56 -48.26 -7.29 -2.30
CA LEU A 56 -48.09 -6.35 -3.42
C LEU A 56 -47.75 -4.95 -2.93
N GLY A 57 -48.44 -4.46 -1.89
CA GLY A 57 -48.13 -3.16 -1.26
C GLY A 57 -46.71 -3.10 -0.70
N PHE A 58 -46.24 -4.18 -0.08
CA PHE A 58 -44.86 -4.29 0.41
C PHE A 58 -43.83 -4.27 -0.72
N ILE A 59 -44.06 -4.97 -1.84
CA ILE A 59 -43.20 -4.88 -3.03
C ILE A 59 -43.18 -3.46 -3.59
N GLY A 60 -44.34 -2.78 -3.63
CA GLY A 60 -44.43 -1.39 -4.05
C GLY A 60 -43.59 -0.45 -3.18
N LEU A 61 -43.68 -0.59 -1.85
CA LEU A 61 -42.85 0.16 -0.90
C LEU A 61 -41.37 -0.14 -1.06
N PHE A 62 -41.01 -1.40 -1.34
CA PHE A 62 -39.64 -1.80 -1.61
C PHE A 62 -39.08 -1.11 -2.87
N PHE A 63 -39.87 -1.01 -3.95
CA PHE A 63 -39.50 -0.27 -5.15
C PHE A 63 -39.32 1.23 -4.87
N VAL A 64 -40.20 1.84 -4.08
CA VAL A 64 -40.02 3.23 -3.62
C VAL A 64 -38.72 3.38 -2.82
N GLY A 65 -38.41 2.42 -1.95
CA GLY A 65 -37.15 2.38 -1.19
C GLY A 65 -35.91 2.31 -2.08
N ILE A 66 -35.94 1.54 -3.19
CA ILE A 66 -34.85 1.50 -4.18
C ILE A 66 -34.65 2.87 -4.83
N VAL A 67 -35.73 3.54 -5.23
CA VAL A 67 -35.65 4.87 -5.86
C VAL A 67 -35.05 5.89 -4.90
N ILE A 68 -35.55 5.94 -3.66
CA ILE A 68 -35.07 6.88 -2.63
C ILE A 68 -33.60 6.60 -2.28
N SER A 69 -33.25 5.34 -1.99
CA SER A 69 -31.88 4.97 -1.62
C SER A 69 -30.89 5.28 -2.74
N THR A 70 -31.22 4.95 -3.99
CA THR A 70 -30.39 5.26 -5.15
C THR A 70 -30.20 6.77 -5.31
N ALA A 71 -31.29 7.55 -5.19
CA ALA A 71 -31.22 9.00 -5.30
C ALA A 71 -30.36 9.63 -4.20
N VAL A 72 -30.52 9.19 -2.95
CA VAL A 72 -29.72 9.66 -1.82
C VAL A 72 -28.24 9.30 -2.01
N ILE A 73 -27.92 8.04 -2.28
CA ILE A 73 -26.53 7.58 -2.42
C ILE A 73 -25.84 8.29 -3.57
N TYR A 74 -26.45 8.35 -4.76
CA TYR A 74 -25.82 8.98 -5.93
C TYR A 74 -25.71 10.50 -5.80
N THR A 75 -26.66 11.15 -5.12
CA THR A 75 -26.55 12.59 -4.78
C THR A 75 -25.41 12.84 -3.78
N LEU A 76 -25.26 11.98 -2.76
CA LEU A 76 -24.17 12.10 -1.77
C LEU A 76 -22.79 11.86 -2.40
N ILE A 77 -22.67 10.85 -3.26
CA ILE A 77 -21.43 10.56 -4.02
C ILE A 77 -21.10 11.74 -4.94
N GLY A 78 -22.08 12.21 -5.71
CA GLY A 78 -21.92 13.38 -6.57
C GLY A 78 -21.50 14.62 -5.78
N ARG A 79 -22.13 14.89 -4.64
CA ARG A 79 -21.81 16.02 -3.76
C ARG A 79 -20.41 15.90 -3.15
N ARG A 80 -20.00 14.71 -2.70
CA ARG A 80 -18.64 14.43 -2.17
C ARG A 80 -17.56 14.68 -3.22
N ILE A 81 -17.77 14.22 -4.46
CA ILE A 81 -16.84 14.45 -5.57
C ILE A 81 -16.77 15.94 -5.89
N TYR A 82 -17.91 16.63 -5.91
CA TYR A 82 -17.99 18.06 -6.15
C TYR A 82 -17.28 18.89 -5.06
N THR A 83 -17.51 18.58 -3.78
CA THR A 83 -16.93 19.34 -2.65
C THR A 83 -15.43 19.10 -2.49
N LYS A 84 -14.91 17.90 -2.79
CA LYS A 84 -13.47 17.61 -2.72
C LYS A 84 -12.65 18.39 -3.78
N ILE A 85 -13.30 18.95 -4.80
CA ILE A 85 -12.59 19.53 -5.97
C ILE A 85 -12.99 20.99 -6.24
N GLN A 86 -13.94 21.58 -5.48
CA GLN A 86 -14.14 23.03 -5.54
C GLN A 86 -12.90 23.77 -5.01
N PRO A 87 -12.29 24.70 -5.76
CA PRO A 87 -11.29 25.59 -5.19
C PRO A 87 -11.97 26.56 -4.20
N PRO A 88 -11.32 26.89 -3.06
CA PRO A 88 -11.78 27.90 -2.11
C PRO A 88 -12.06 29.21 -2.83
N GLN A 89 -13.17 29.84 -2.46
CA GLN A 89 -13.49 31.20 -2.87
C GLN A 89 -12.57 32.19 -2.14
N THR A 90 -11.43 32.54 -2.72
CA THR A 90 -10.73 33.77 -2.37
C THR A 90 -11.20 34.90 -3.28
N LYS A 91 -12.41 35.41 -3.00
CA LYS A 91 -12.82 36.76 -3.42
C LYS A 91 -12.22 37.81 -2.46
N SER A 92 -10.90 37.90 -2.39
CA SER A 92 -10.13 39.11 -2.01
C SER A 92 -8.65 38.74 -1.96
N MET A 93 -7.76 39.64 -2.37
CA MET A 93 -6.33 39.45 -2.67
C MET A 93 -6.03 38.90 -4.07
N LEU A 94 -6.44 39.66 -5.08
CA LEU A 94 -5.82 39.62 -6.41
C LEU A 94 -5.60 41.07 -6.85
N SER A 95 -4.72 41.75 -6.14
CA SER A 95 -4.09 42.99 -6.62
C SER A 95 -2.70 43.10 -5.99
N ALA A 96 -1.70 43.25 -6.86
CA ALA A 96 -0.28 43.50 -6.57
C ALA A 96 0.56 42.31 -6.06
N SER A 97 1.22 41.58 -6.97
CA SER A 97 2.66 41.75 -7.21
C SER A 97 3.12 40.74 -8.26
N GLN A 98 3.87 41.23 -9.24
CA GLN A 98 4.60 40.41 -10.21
C GLN A 98 5.74 39.72 -9.47
N ASP A 99 5.57 38.45 -9.10
CA ASP A 99 6.70 37.54 -8.90
C ASP A 99 6.24 36.07 -8.99
N ALA A 100 7.14 35.24 -9.49
CA ALA A 100 6.92 33.89 -9.99
C ALA A 100 5.95 33.02 -9.18
N LEU A 101 4.82 32.65 -9.79
CA LEU A 101 3.89 31.65 -9.27
C LEU A 101 4.51 30.25 -9.37
N ASN A 102 5.09 29.83 -8.25
CA ASN A 102 5.76 28.56 -8.02
C ASN A 102 4.77 27.37 -8.14
N TYR A 103 5.19 26.29 -8.81
CA TYR A 103 4.46 25.02 -9.01
C TYR A 103 3.93 24.41 -7.69
N ASN A 104 4.56 24.75 -6.57
CA ASN A 104 4.14 24.38 -5.21
C ASN A 104 2.78 24.96 -4.77
N SER A 105 2.29 26.01 -5.43
CA SER A 105 0.97 26.59 -5.14
C SER A 105 -0.20 25.75 -5.68
N LEU A 106 0.02 24.97 -6.74
CA LEU A 106 -0.94 23.97 -7.24
C LEU A 106 -0.91 22.67 -6.44
N LEU A 107 0.26 22.30 -5.90
CA LEU A 107 0.42 21.15 -5.00
C LEU A 107 -0.15 21.36 -3.60
N LYS A 108 -0.31 22.61 -3.14
CA LYS A 108 -1.03 22.94 -1.90
C LYS A 108 -2.51 22.56 -1.95
N TYR A 109 -3.10 22.43 -3.15
CA TYR A 109 -4.50 22.01 -3.31
C TYR A 109 -4.74 20.50 -3.29
N SER A 110 -3.68 19.68 -3.23
CA SER A 110 -3.78 18.24 -2.98
C SER A 110 -3.50 17.86 -1.52
N LYS A 111 -3.19 18.84 -0.66
CA LYS A 111 -2.68 18.61 0.70
C LYS A 111 -3.38 19.39 1.81
N SER A 112 -4.54 19.98 1.58
CA SER A 112 -5.35 20.60 2.65
C SER A 112 -6.65 19.85 2.87
N ASP A 113 -6.61 18.81 3.71
CA ASP A 113 -7.61 18.56 4.75
C ASP A 113 -7.12 17.46 5.69
N THR A 114 -6.41 17.88 6.74
CA THR A 114 -5.90 17.06 7.85
C THR A 114 -6.93 16.86 8.98
N ASN A 115 -8.24 16.98 8.70
CA ASN A 115 -9.28 16.86 9.73
C ASN A 115 -10.31 15.74 9.48
N LEU A 116 -9.94 14.68 8.75
CA LEU A 116 -10.80 13.50 8.57
C LEU A 116 -10.08 12.17 8.85
N GLN A 117 -9.09 12.15 9.74
CA GLN A 117 -8.46 10.92 10.21
C GLN A 117 -8.88 10.50 11.63
N GLY A 118 -9.68 11.32 12.32
CA GLY A 118 -10.18 11.02 13.68
C GLY A 118 -11.54 10.32 13.77
N ARG A 119 -12.16 9.90 12.65
CA ARG A 119 -13.53 9.32 12.69
C ARG A 119 -13.75 8.06 11.84
N LEU A 120 -12.68 7.39 11.45
CA LEU A 120 -12.72 6.11 10.72
C LEU A 120 -11.98 5.01 11.50
N GLN A 121 -12.26 4.90 12.79
CA GLN A 121 -12.19 3.63 13.51
C GLN A 121 -13.62 3.13 13.70
N SER A 122 -14.22 2.66 12.62
CA SER A 122 -15.19 1.57 12.65
C SER A 122 -15.64 1.26 11.23
N ARG A 123 -15.67 -0.04 10.94
CA ARG A 123 -16.28 -0.71 9.78
C ARG A 123 -15.42 -0.87 8.52
N SER A 124 -14.81 -2.05 8.51
CA SER A 124 -14.25 -2.81 7.39
C SER A 124 -15.15 -2.87 6.13
N MET A 125 -14.49 -3.03 4.98
CA MET A 125 -14.99 -3.20 3.59
C MET A 125 -15.18 -1.91 2.79
N GLU A 126 -14.10 -1.31 2.26
CA GLU A 126 -14.18 -0.40 1.08
C GLU A 126 -12.80 -0.07 0.45
N ASP A 127 -11.85 -1.02 0.35
CA ASP A 127 -10.49 -0.77 -0.16
C ASP A 127 -10.32 -0.76 -1.70
N SER A 128 -11.40 -0.92 -2.47
CA SER A 128 -11.29 -1.12 -3.93
C SER A 128 -11.44 0.16 -4.77
N GLU A 129 -12.15 1.17 -4.28
CA GLU A 129 -12.48 2.37 -5.07
C GLU A 129 -11.48 3.52 -4.90
N GLU A 130 -10.86 3.66 -3.71
CA GLU A 130 -9.87 4.70 -3.43
C GLU A 130 -8.55 4.47 -4.21
N MET A 131 -8.24 3.21 -4.50
CA MET A 131 -7.08 2.79 -5.29
C MET A 131 -7.22 3.16 -6.78
N VAL A 132 -8.44 3.11 -7.33
CA VAL A 132 -8.73 3.46 -8.73
C VAL A 132 -8.58 4.97 -8.94
N LEU A 133 -9.06 5.78 -8.00
CA LEU A 133 -8.93 7.24 -8.06
C LEU A 133 -7.47 7.68 -7.91
N LYS A 134 -6.71 7.07 -6.97
CA LYS A 134 -5.26 7.30 -6.82
C LYS A 134 -4.48 6.95 -8.09
N LYS A 135 -4.72 5.77 -8.67
CA LYS A 135 -4.12 5.35 -9.95
C LYS A 135 -4.43 6.32 -11.08
N PHE A 136 -5.65 6.86 -11.16
CA PHE A 136 -6.05 7.75 -12.25
C PHE A 136 -5.41 9.16 -12.15
N THR A 137 -5.25 9.68 -10.93
CA THR A 137 -4.49 10.92 -10.68
C THR A 137 -2.99 10.75 -10.93
N GLU A 138 -2.40 9.61 -10.54
CA GLU A 138 -0.96 9.37 -10.75
C GLU A 138 -0.64 9.10 -12.23
N THR A 139 -1.50 8.39 -12.96
CA THR A 139 -1.27 8.05 -14.37
C THR A 139 -1.36 9.28 -15.29
N ASN A 140 -2.25 10.23 -15.01
CA ASN A 140 -2.34 11.47 -15.80
C ASN A 140 -1.27 12.51 -15.43
N VAL A 141 -0.72 12.44 -14.21
CA VAL A 141 0.43 13.28 -13.78
C VAL A 141 1.76 12.69 -14.25
N GLN A 142 1.88 11.37 -14.38
CA GLN A 142 3.08 10.71 -14.90
C GLN A 142 3.21 10.81 -16.42
N ARG A 143 2.11 10.94 -17.17
CA ARG A 143 2.15 11.14 -18.62
C ARG A 143 2.70 12.52 -19.04
N SER A 144 2.89 13.45 -18.10
CA SER A 144 3.52 14.76 -18.35
C SER A 144 4.91 14.91 -17.73
N LYS A 145 5.51 13.84 -17.18
CA LYS A 145 6.84 13.92 -16.53
C LYS A 145 8.01 13.49 -17.42
N SER A 146 7.77 12.88 -18.57
CA SER A 146 8.87 12.41 -19.43
C SER A 146 9.55 13.51 -20.27
N GLU A 147 9.12 14.78 -20.19
CA GLU A 147 9.78 15.92 -20.87
C GLU A 147 9.77 17.24 -20.06
N ALA A 148 9.46 17.21 -18.75
CA ALA A 148 9.22 18.44 -17.98
C ALA A 148 10.45 18.95 -17.19
N GLY A 149 11.66 18.69 -17.68
CA GLY A 149 12.86 19.40 -17.24
C GLY A 149 13.09 20.62 -18.13
N LYS A 150 12.69 21.81 -17.68
CA LYS A 150 12.93 23.15 -18.30
C LYS A 150 11.84 23.73 -19.23
N ARG A 151 10.55 23.70 -18.87
CA ARG A 151 9.56 24.61 -19.50
C ARG A 151 8.79 25.42 -18.44
N LYS A 152 8.91 26.75 -18.48
CA LYS A 152 8.07 27.67 -17.67
C LYS A 152 6.69 27.75 -18.33
N TYR A 153 5.65 27.30 -17.63
CA TYR A 153 4.27 27.37 -18.13
C TYR A 153 3.72 28.79 -18.00
N THR A 154 3.00 29.23 -19.03
CA THR A 154 2.36 30.56 -19.07
C THR A 154 1.05 30.59 -18.29
N VAL A 155 0.63 31.77 -17.81
CA VAL A 155 -0.61 31.96 -17.04
C VAL A 155 -1.86 31.49 -17.81
N SER A 156 -1.82 31.55 -19.15
CA SER A 156 -2.87 31.03 -20.04
C SER A 156 -2.98 29.50 -20.01
N GLU A 157 -1.86 28.77 -19.95
CA GLU A 157 -1.83 27.31 -19.86
C GLU A 157 -2.37 26.80 -18.52
N VAL A 158 -2.04 27.49 -17.43
CA VAL A 158 -2.57 27.18 -16.08
C VAL A 158 -4.08 27.45 -16.00
N LYS A 159 -4.56 28.55 -16.59
CA LYS A 159 -6.01 28.83 -16.70
C LYS A 159 -6.74 27.76 -17.53
N LYS A 160 -6.14 27.28 -18.62
CA LYS A 160 -6.69 26.23 -19.47
C LYS A 160 -6.73 24.87 -18.76
N ALA A 161 -5.71 24.52 -17.99
CA ALA A 161 -5.68 23.32 -17.15
C ALA A 161 -6.74 23.35 -16.04
N ARG A 162 -6.93 24.51 -15.39
CA ARG A 162 -7.96 24.71 -14.35
C ARG A 162 -9.38 24.63 -14.92
N ALA A 163 -9.60 25.20 -16.11
CA ALA A 163 -10.87 25.07 -16.84
C ALA A 163 -11.15 23.62 -17.26
N GLY A 164 -10.13 22.88 -17.71
CA GLY A 164 -10.24 21.46 -18.05
C GLY A 164 -10.55 20.56 -16.85
N LEU A 165 -9.97 20.87 -15.68
CA LEU A 165 -10.26 20.17 -14.42
C LEU A 165 -11.70 20.42 -13.96
N GLY A 166 -12.19 21.67 -14.06
CA GLY A 166 -13.59 22.00 -13.80
C GLY A 166 -14.54 21.22 -14.70
N LEU A 167 -14.29 21.21 -16.03
CA LEU A 167 -15.10 20.49 -17.00
C LEU A 167 -15.15 18.97 -16.74
N PHE A 168 -14.03 18.38 -16.30
CA PHE A 168 -13.92 16.98 -15.94
C PHE A 168 -14.79 16.63 -14.72
N VAL A 169 -14.75 17.45 -13.66
CA VAL A 169 -15.52 17.22 -12.42
C VAL A 169 -17.01 17.35 -12.64
N PHE A 170 -17.44 18.35 -13.41
CA PHE A 170 -18.85 18.50 -13.76
C PHE A 170 -19.39 17.28 -14.51
N ARG A 171 -18.58 16.66 -15.38
CA ARG A 171 -19.00 15.50 -16.18
C ARG A 171 -19.38 14.28 -15.33
N TYR A 172 -18.62 13.96 -14.28
CA TYR A 172 -18.95 12.82 -13.40
C TYR A 172 -20.10 13.13 -12.44
N TYR A 173 -20.22 14.37 -11.96
CA TYR A 173 -21.40 14.78 -11.19
C TYR A 173 -22.70 14.60 -12.01
N TYR A 174 -22.72 15.10 -13.25
CA TYR A 174 -23.88 14.93 -14.14
C TYR A 174 -24.13 13.46 -14.52
N MET A 175 -23.11 12.61 -14.56
CA MET A 175 -23.28 11.17 -14.76
C MET A 175 -24.15 10.54 -13.68
N PHE A 176 -23.79 10.72 -12.40
CA PHE A 176 -24.52 10.12 -11.27
C PHE A 176 -25.93 10.71 -11.12
N VAL A 177 -26.10 12.02 -11.32
CA VAL A 177 -27.43 12.66 -11.32
C VAL A 177 -28.32 12.10 -12.43
N SER A 178 -27.77 11.90 -13.63
CA SER A 178 -28.53 11.37 -14.76
C SER A 178 -28.90 9.89 -14.56
N ILE A 179 -28.03 9.06 -13.98
CA ILE A 179 -28.39 7.68 -13.61
C ILE A 179 -29.53 7.68 -12.58
N SER A 180 -29.46 8.55 -11.57
CA SER A 180 -30.53 8.70 -10.56
C SER A 180 -31.86 9.12 -11.19
N LEU A 181 -31.83 10.04 -12.15
CA LEU A 181 -33.03 10.51 -12.85
C LEU A 181 -33.67 9.40 -13.69
N VAL A 182 -32.88 8.69 -14.49
CA VAL A 182 -33.37 7.57 -15.31
C VAL A 182 -33.94 6.47 -14.43
N THR A 183 -33.26 6.13 -13.33
CA THR A 183 -33.76 5.14 -12.36
C THR A 183 -35.10 5.57 -11.78
N SER A 184 -35.25 6.85 -11.41
CA SER A 184 -36.52 7.36 -10.88
C SER A 184 -37.66 7.22 -11.90
N ILE A 185 -37.44 7.61 -13.15
CA ILE A 185 -38.45 7.53 -14.22
C ILE A 185 -38.82 6.09 -14.53
N SER A 186 -37.83 5.19 -14.62
CA SER A 186 -38.03 3.77 -14.94
C SER A 186 -38.88 3.02 -13.93
N PHE A 187 -38.93 3.46 -12.66
CA PHE A 187 -39.69 2.83 -11.58
C PHE A 187 -41.09 3.43 -11.37
N ILE A 188 -41.43 4.58 -11.97
CA ILE A 188 -42.76 5.19 -11.83
C ILE A 188 -43.84 4.29 -12.42
N SER A 189 -43.67 3.83 -13.67
CA SER A 189 -44.69 3.03 -14.37
C SER A 189 -44.99 1.68 -13.70
N PRO A 190 -43.99 0.88 -13.24
CA PRO A 190 -44.24 -0.36 -12.52
C PRO A 190 -44.95 -0.15 -11.19
N ILE A 191 -44.58 0.90 -10.43
CA ILE A 191 -45.21 1.24 -9.16
C ILE A 191 -46.68 1.61 -9.38
N LEU A 192 -46.98 2.44 -10.39
CA LEU A 192 -48.35 2.82 -10.72
C LEU A 192 -49.20 1.62 -11.13
N ILE A 193 -48.67 0.74 -11.98
CA ILE A 193 -49.37 -0.48 -12.41
C ILE A 193 -49.65 -1.39 -11.20
N LEU A 194 -48.69 -1.55 -10.30
CA LEU A 194 -48.83 -2.37 -9.10
C LEU A 194 -49.85 -1.78 -8.11
N ILE A 195 -49.93 -0.46 -7.98
CA ILE A 195 -50.97 0.22 -7.18
C ILE A 195 -52.36 0.02 -7.81
N LEU A 196 -52.48 0.14 -9.13
CA LEU A 196 -53.75 -0.07 -9.84
C LEU A 196 -54.24 -1.52 -9.77
N GLU A 197 -53.32 -2.49 -9.79
CA GLU A 197 -53.60 -3.92 -9.61
C GLU A 197 -54.04 -4.21 -8.16
N ALA A 198 -53.34 -3.66 -7.17
CA ALA A 198 -53.71 -3.78 -5.75
C ALA A 198 -55.06 -3.12 -5.43
N ALA A 199 -55.41 -2.03 -6.13
CA ALA A 199 -56.71 -1.37 -6.04
C ALA A 199 -57.83 -2.10 -6.81
N GLY A 200 -57.51 -3.15 -7.58
CA GLY A 200 -58.46 -3.90 -8.40
C GLY A 200 -59.03 -3.12 -9.59
N ILE A 201 -58.36 -2.03 -9.99
CA ILE A 201 -58.79 -1.15 -11.10
C ILE A 201 -58.33 -1.71 -12.45
N VAL A 202 -57.16 -2.35 -12.49
CA VAL A 202 -56.58 -2.94 -13.70
C VAL A 202 -56.23 -4.40 -13.44
N THR A 203 -56.89 -5.31 -14.17
CA THR A 203 -56.54 -6.74 -14.19
C THR A 203 -55.77 -7.02 -15.47
N ILE A 204 -54.45 -7.19 -15.38
CA ILE A 204 -53.58 -7.38 -16.56
C ILE A 204 -53.99 -8.61 -17.38
N ASN A 205 -54.59 -9.61 -16.73
CA ASN A 205 -55.06 -10.83 -17.36
C ASN A 205 -56.36 -10.65 -18.17
N GLU A 206 -57.11 -9.56 -17.98
CA GLU A 206 -58.35 -9.30 -18.72
C GLU A 206 -58.12 -8.48 -20.00
N LEU A 207 -56.91 -7.95 -20.19
CA LEU A 207 -56.52 -7.26 -21.42
C LEU A 207 -56.42 -8.25 -22.58
N GLN A 208 -57.06 -7.92 -23.71
CA GLN A 208 -56.95 -8.73 -24.92
C GLN A 208 -55.51 -8.78 -25.43
N PRO A 209 -55.02 -9.95 -25.89
CA PRO A 209 -53.70 -10.08 -26.50
C PRO A 209 -53.61 -9.17 -27.73
N GLY A 210 -52.81 -8.12 -27.65
CA GLY A 210 -52.72 -7.09 -28.68
C GLY A 210 -51.66 -6.04 -28.35
N PHE A 211 -51.65 -4.94 -29.09
CA PHE A 211 -50.67 -3.87 -28.90
C PHE A 211 -50.70 -3.30 -27.47
N GLY A 212 -51.89 -3.02 -26.92
CA GLY A 212 -52.06 -2.49 -25.56
C GLY A 212 -51.52 -3.41 -24.46
N PHE A 213 -51.73 -4.73 -24.58
CA PHE A 213 -51.19 -5.71 -23.62
C PHE A 213 -49.66 -5.69 -23.59
N ASN A 214 -49.01 -5.64 -24.75
CA ASN A 214 -47.55 -5.55 -24.85
C ASN A 214 -47.00 -4.25 -24.25
N ILE A 215 -47.71 -3.13 -24.43
CA ILE A 215 -47.35 -1.84 -23.81
C ILE A 215 -47.41 -1.91 -22.28
N VAL A 216 -48.47 -2.51 -21.72
CA VAL A 216 -48.60 -2.69 -20.26
C VAL A 216 -47.48 -3.59 -19.72
N LEU A 217 -47.13 -4.68 -20.42
CA LEU A 217 -46.01 -5.54 -20.03
C LEU A 217 -44.66 -4.82 -20.08
N LEU A 218 -44.44 -3.97 -21.09
CA LEU A 218 -43.25 -3.15 -21.20
C LEU A 218 -43.15 -2.14 -20.06
N LEU A 219 -44.25 -1.44 -19.76
CA LEU A 219 -44.33 -0.47 -18.66
C LEU A 219 -44.18 -1.16 -17.29
N ARG A 220 -44.64 -2.39 -17.13
CA ARG A 220 -44.42 -3.20 -15.91
C ARG A 220 -42.95 -3.57 -15.73
N ARG A 221 -42.21 -3.75 -16.83
CA ARG A 221 -40.79 -4.13 -16.84
C ARG A 221 -39.84 -2.95 -17.04
N SER A 222 -40.34 -1.70 -17.05
CA SER A 222 -39.50 -0.54 -17.35
C SER A 222 -38.41 -0.30 -16.29
N TYR A 223 -38.55 -0.85 -15.09
CA TYR A 223 -37.48 -0.85 -14.08
C TYR A 223 -36.19 -1.54 -14.58
N LEU A 224 -36.28 -2.47 -15.54
CA LEU A 224 -35.10 -3.11 -16.13
C LEU A 224 -34.18 -2.14 -16.85
N PHE A 225 -34.71 -1.03 -17.38
CA PHE A 225 -33.92 0.00 -18.03
C PHE A 225 -32.88 0.63 -17.10
N SER A 226 -33.13 0.70 -15.78
CA SER A 226 -32.16 1.24 -14.83
C SER A 226 -30.93 0.34 -14.69
N TYR A 227 -31.06 -0.97 -14.92
CA TYR A 227 -29.95 -1.92 -14.86
C TYR A 227 -29.13 -1.92 -16.16
N THR A 228 -29.78 -1.62 -17.30
CA THR A 228 -29.13 -1.65 -18.61
C THR A 228 -28.56 -0.29 -19.04
N ILE A 229 -28.96 0.82 -18.42
CA ILE A 229 -28.51 2.16 -18.84
C ILE A 229 -27.08 2.48 -18.42
N ASN A 230 -26.57 1.83 -17.36
CA ASN A 230 -25.26 2.15 -16.76
C ASN A 230 -24.10 2.13 -17.78
N PRO A 231 -23.92 1.11 -18.64
CA PRO A 231 -22.91 1.12 -19.70
C PRO A 231 -23.03 2.31 -20.68
N PHE A 232 -24.25 2.74 -21.01
CA PHE A 232 -24.47 3.89 -21.89
C PHE A 232 -24.12 5.21 -21.19
N MET A 233 -24.43 5.33 -19.90
CA MET A 233 -24.06 6.49 -19.08
C MET A 233 -22.54 6.61 -18.93
N PHE A 234 -21.84 5.49 -18.72
CA PHE A 234 -20.38 5.46 -18.79
C PHE A 234 -19.87 5.78 -20.20
N GLY A 235 -20.54 5.32 -21.26
CA GLY A 235 -20.22 5.70 -22.63
C GLY A 235 -20.35 7.21 -22.91
N LEU A 236 -21.31 7.91 -22.32
CA LEU A 236 -21.50 9.35 -22.52
C LEU A 236 -20.56 10.18 -21.63
N PHE A 237 -20.44 9.82 -20.36
CA PHE A 237 -19.78 10.64 -19.34
C PHE A 237 -18.39 10.15 -18.92
N ASP A 238 -18.00 8.92 -19.28
CA ASP A 238 -16.66 8.40 -19.01
C ASP A 238 -15.86 8.16 -20.31
N THR A 239 -14.86 9.01 -20.52
CA THR A 239 -13.92 8.89 -21.65
C THR A 239 -13.02 7.65 -21.58
N THR A 240 -12.77 7.13 -20.39
CA THR A 240 -11.98 5.92 -20.15
C THR A 240 -12.76 4.70 -20.60
N PHE A 241 -14.03 4.63 -20.21
CA PHE A 241 -14.96 3.60 -20.64
C PHE A 241 -15.15 3.59 -22.16
N ARG A 242 -15.33 4.76 -22.81
CA ARG A 242 -15.41 4.84 -24.29
C ARG A 242 -14.18 4.26 -24.98
N LYS A 243 -12.98 4.58 -24.47
CA LYS A 243 -11.73 4.09 -25.06
C LYS A 243 -11.61 2.57 -24.94
N ALA A 244 -12.13 1.98 -23.85
CA ALA A 244 -12.21 0.53 -23.69
C ALA A 244 -13.23 -0.11 -24.65
N LEU A 245 -14.39 0.53 -24.86
CA LEU A 245 -15.48 0.00 -25.69
C LEU A 245 -15.17 0.02 -27.20
N PHE A 246 -14.56 1.09 -27.71
CA PHE A 246 -14.24 1.22 -29.15
C PHE A 246 -12.92 0.52 -29.55
N GLY A 247 -12.20 -0.08 -28.60
CA GLY A 247 -10.98 -0.85 -28.87
C GLY A 247 -11.20 -2.28 -29.39
N PHE A 248 -12.45 -2.76 -29.45
CA PHE A 248 -12.78 -4.16 -29.70
C PHE A 248 -13.25 -4.49 -31.14
N GLY A 249 -13.29 -3.52 -32.06
CA GLY A 249 -14.13 -3.62 -33.26
C GLY A 249 -13.52 -3.31 -34.63
N ARG A 250 -12.20 -3.29 -34.84
CA ARG A 250 -11.63 -3.11 -36.18
C ARG A 250 -10.37 -3.94 -36.41
N SER A 251 -10.57 -5.14 -36.96
CA SER A 251 -9.57 -5.86 -37.74
C SER A 251 -10.10 -6.08 -39.16
N SER A 252 -9.19 -5.95 -40.13
CA SER A 252 -9.30 -6.22 -41.57
C SER A 252 -10.07 -5.26 -42.48
N ARG A 253 -9.35 -4.29 -43.06
CA ARG A 253 -9.00 -4.37 -44.51
C ARG A 253 -7.83 -3.42 -44.85
N HIS A 254 -6.90 -3.96 -45.64
CA HIS A 254 -5.69 -3.34 -46.19
C HIS A 254 -5.99 -2.08 -47.02
N GLU A 255 -5.16 -1.05 -46.88
CA GLU A 255 -4.46 -0.43 -48.02
C GLU A 255 -3.24 0.35 -47.48
N GLU A 256 -2.13 0.20 -48.21
CA GLU A 256 -0.77 0.66 -47.90
C GLU A 256 -0.67 2.19 -47.84
N LEU A 257 0.22 2.70 -46.97
CA LEU A 257 1.30 3.64 -47.28
C LEU A 257 1.87 4.28 -45.99
N VAL A 258 3.21 4.25 -45.90
CA VAL A 258 4.14 4.83 -44.91
C VAL A 258 4.30 4.05 -43.59
N GLU A 259 5.43 3.35 -43.47
CA GLU A 259 5.91 2.68 -42.25
C GLU A 259 6.14 3.69 -41.11
N GLU A 260 5.13 3.92 -40.28
CA GLU A 260 5.34 4.31 -38.88
C GLU A 260 5.47 3.05 -38.02
N ALA A 261 6.55 3.00 -37.23
CA ALA A 261 6.85 1.89 -36.33
C ALA A 261 5.63 1.49 -35.47
N PRO A 262 5.42 0.18 -35.21
CA PRO A 262 4.19 -0.32 -34.61
C PRO A 262 3.92 0.30 -33.23
N LYS A 263 2.67 0.70 -32.99
CA LYS A 263 2.22 1.28 -31.71
C LYS A 263 2.26 0.21 -30.61
N GLN A 264 3.24 0.33 -29.74
CA GLN A 264 3.56 -0.57 -28.62
C GLN A 264 2.62 -0.33 -27.42
N TYR A 265 1.83 -1.33 -27.00
CA TYR A 265 0.93 -1.24 -25.85
C TYR A 265 1.65 -1.59 -24.52
N SER A 266 1.13 -1.17 -23.36
CA SER A 266 1.80 -1.38 -22.05
C SER A 266 1.87 -2.84 -21.60
N TRP A 267 1.05 -3.74 -22.15
CA TRP A 267 1.14 -5.20 -21.93
C TRP A 267 2.03 -5.89 -22.96
N ASP A 268 2.29 -5.27 -24.11
CA ASP A 268 3.40 -5.65 -25.00
C ASP A 268 4.76 -5.30 -24.36
N LYS A 269 4.75 -4.52 -23.26
CA LYS A 269 5.88 -4.24 -22.37
C LYS A 269 5.86 -5.09 -21.10
N ARG A 270 5.21 -6.26 -21.09
CA ARG A 270 5.61 -7.27 -20.11
C ARG A 270 7.01 -7.67 -20.55
N ARG A 271 8.05 -7.14 -19.89
CA ARG A 271 9.41 -7.67 -20.07
C ARG A 271 9.25 -9.17 -19.89
N GLU A 272 9.59 -9.96 -20.90
CA GLU A 272 9.80 -11.38 -20.67
C GLU A 272 10.86 -11.44 -19.57
N ILE A 273 10.43 -11.82 -18.36
CA ILE A 273 11.32 -11.93 -17.22
C ILE A 273 12.13 -13.19 -17.49
N ASN A 274 13.32 -13.01 -18.05
CA ASN A 274 14.23 -14.12 -18.24
C ASN A 274 14.79 -14.49 -16.87
N VAL A 275 14.51 -15.72 -16.44
CA VAL A 275 14.96 -16.25 -15.15
C VAL A 275 16.48 -16.11 -14.99
N LYS A 276 17.23 -16.25 -16.10
CA LYS A 276 18.70 -16.12 -16.12
C LYS A 276 19.19 -14.74 -15.70
N ASP A 277 18.40 -13.68 -15.90
CA ASP A 277 18.80 -12.32 -15.53
C ASP A 277 18.83 -12.14 -14.00
N TYR A 278 18.15 -13.03 -13.28
CA TYR A 278 18.02 -13.03 -11.82
C TYR A 278 18.78 -14.17 -11.15
N MET A 279 19.70 -14.80 -11.90
CA MET A 279 20.54 -15.87 -11.42
C MET A 279 22.01 -15.57 -11.74
N ILE A 280 22.88 -15.94 -10.81
CA ILE A 280 24.32 -16.02 -11.00
C ILE A 280 24.70 -17.45 -10.64
N GLU A 281 24.99 -18.26 -11.66
CA GLU A 281 25.28 -19.67 -11.49
C GLU A 281 26.56 -20.08 -12.20
N ASN A 282 27.27 -21.06 -11.63
CA ASN A 282 28.41 -21.73 -12.28
C ASN A 282 29.52 -20.77 -12.72
N GLN A 283 29.82 -19.75 -11.90
CA GLN A 283 30.87 -18.78 -12.18
C GLN A 283 32.15 -19.12 -11.44
N SER A 284 33.31 -18.78 -12.02
CA SER A 284 34.60 -18.96 -11.38
C SER A 284 35.56 -17.84 -11.74
N ASP A 285 36.36 -17.37 -10.78
CA ASP A 285 37.44 -16.39 -10.97
C ASP A 285 36.98 -15.09 -11.65
N SER A 286 35.78 -14.62 -11.30
CA SER A 286 35.07 -13.55 -12.02
C SER A 286 34.46 -12.51 -11.10
N THR A 287 34.43 -11.26 -11.56
CA THR A 287 33.69 -10.16 -10.93
C THR A 287 32.43 -9.86 -11.74
N LEU A 288 31.27 -9.96 -11.11
CA LEU A 288 29.98 -9.76 -11.76
C LEU A 288 28.90 -9.25 -10.81
N GLY A 289 27.70 -8.97 -11.32
CA GLY A 289 26.63 -8.47 -10.48
C GLY A 289 25.56 -7.71 -11.25
N ARG A 290 24.83 -6.86 -10.53
CA ARG A 290 23.72 -6.04 -11.05
C ARG A 290 23.84 -4.61 -10.55
N VAL A 291 23.61 -3.65 -11.46
CA VAL A 291 23.57 -2.21 -11.14
C VAL A 291 22.15 -1.79 -10.74
N PRO A 292 21.97 -0.59 -10.12
CA PRO A 292 20.65 -0.13 -9.70
C PRO A 292 19.59 -0.18 -10.81
N GLY A 293 18.43 -0.75 -10.50
CA GLY A 293 17.27 -0.85 -11.41
C GLY A 293 17.22 -2.13 -12.27
N GLN A 294 18.22 -3.00 -12.19
CA GLN A 294 18.23 -4.27 -12.93
C GLN A 294 17.44 -5.38 -12.21
N VAL A 295 17.45 -5.43 -10.87
CA VAL A 295 16.72 -6.46 -10.11
C VAL A 295 15.30 -5.98 -9.82
N ASN A 296 15.15 -4.74 -9.37
CA ASN A 296 13.89 -4.07 -9.08
C ASN A 296 12.90 -4.94 -8.28
N GLY A 297 13.37 -5.52 -7.17
CA GLY A 297 12.52 -6.26 -6.24
C GLY A 297 12.09 -7.65 -6.70
N GLN A 298 12.78 -8.25 -7.67
CA GLN A 298 12.60 -9.67 -8.00
C GLN A 298 13.38 -10.57 -7.04
N GLN A 299 13.06 -11.86 -7.04
CA GLN A 299 13.86 -12.88 -6.36
C GLN A 299 15.18 -13.05 -7.11
N PHE A 300 16.26 -13.33 -6.39
CA PHE A 300 17.58 -13.55 -6.96
C PHE A 300 18.18 -14.86 -6.46
N VAL A 301 19.06 -15.49 -7.23
CA VAL A 301 19.77 -16.72 -6.81
C VAL A 301 21.24 -16.61 -7.16
N ILE A 302 22.11 -17.00 -6.23
CA ILE A 302 23.54 -17.18 -6.45
C ILE A 302 23.84 -18.65 -6.15
N GLN A 303 24.40 -19.39 -7.11
CA GLN A 303 24.65 -20.81 -6.92
C GLN A 303 25.97 -21.25 -7.55
N ASN A 304 26.68 -22.19 -6.90
CA ASN A 304 27.86 -22.87 -7.45
C ASN A 304 28.90 -21.87 -8.03
N CYS A 305 29.26 -20.87 -7.23
CA CYS A 305 30.25 -19.86 -7.61
C CYS A 305 31.54 -20.05 -6.82
N LYS A 306 32.69 -19.88 -7.47
CA LYS A 306 34.00 -20.08 -6.85
C LYS A 306 34.96 -18.91 -7.10
N ASN A 307 35.57 -18.37 -6.05
CA ASN A 307 36.52 -17.26 -6.17
C ASN A 307 35.93 -16.07 -6.96
N CYS A 308 34.69 -15.70 -6.65
CA CYS A 308 33.95 -14.64 -7.37
C CYS A 308 33.74 -13.40 -6.49
N ASN A 309 33.76 -12.22 -7.12
CA ASN A 309 33.27 -10.98 -6.51
C ASN A 309 31.89 -10.65 -7.09
N ILE A 310 30.85 -10.68 -6.26
CA ILE A 310 29.46 -10.54 -6.69
C ILE A 310 28.85 -9.30 -6.05
N TYR A 311 28.38 -8.34 -6.86
CA TYR A 311 27.81 -7.09 -6.36
C TYR A 311 26.41 -6.83 -6.91
N VAL A 312 25.39 -6.93 -6.06
CA VAL A 312 23.98 -6.69 -6.44
C VAL A 312 23.53 -5.36 -5.84
N PHE A 313 23.70 -4.26 -6.58
CA PHE A 313 23.35 -2.89 -6.15
C PHE A 313 21.88 -2.54 -6.35
N ASP A 314 20.97 -3.40 -5.92
CA ASP A 314 19.53 -3.18 -6.05
C ASP A 314 18.74 -3.85 -4.92
N TYR A 315 17.49 -3.44 -4.71
CA TYR A 315 16.64 -4.12 -3.74
C TYR A 315 16.11 -5.45 -4.29
N ILE A 316 16.05 -6.46 -3.43
CA ILE A 316 15.76 -7.85 -3.78
C ILE A 316 14.53 -8.31 -2.98
N ALA A 317 13.66 -9.14 -3.57
CA ALA A 317 12.56 -9.72 -2.81
C ALA A 317 13.05 -10.75 -1.78
N ALA A 318 13.79 -11.74 -2.25
CA ALA A 318 14.39 -12.83 -1.49
C ALA A 318 15.63 -13.34 -2.23
N ILE A 319 16.60 -13.90 -1.53
CA ILE A 319 17.80 -14.46 -2.15
C ILE A 319 18.25 -15.77 -1.51
N ASN A 320 18.61 -16.72 -2.37
CA ASN A 320 19.30 -17.95 -1.99
C ASN A 320 20.75 -17.89 -2.48
N ILE A 321 21.69 -18.28 -1.62
CA ILE A 321 23.11 -18.38 -1.92
C ILE A 321 23.54 -19.81 -1.61
N ASP A 322 23.82 -20.59 -2.63
CA ASP A 322 24.05 -22.04 -2.52
C ASP A 322 25.42 -22.43 -3.08
N ASP A 323 26.12 -23.35 -2.43
CA ASP A 323 27.34 -23.99 -2.95
C ASP A 323 28.45 -23.00 -3.37
N CYS A 324 28.59 -21.86 -2.69
CA CYS A 324 29.58 -20.84 -3.02
C CYS A 324 30.86 -20.98 -2.18
N VAL A 325 32.02 -20.86 -2.82
CA VAL A 325 33.34 -21.04 -2.18
C VAL A 325 34.25 -19.87 -2.51
N ASP A 326 34.90 -19.29 -1.50
CA ASP A 326 35.85 -18.17 -1.67
C ASP A 326 35.23 -16.93 -2.34
N CYS A 327 33.94 -16.65 -2.11
CA CYS A 327 33.23 -15.53 -2.75
C CYS A 327 33.11 -14.29 -1.86
N ASN A 328 33.27 -13.11 -2.46
CA ASN A 328 32.96 -11.82 -1.84
C ASN A 328 31.63 -11.30 -2.39
N ILE A 329 30.62 -11.10 -1.55
CA ILE A 329 29.24 -10.85 -1.99
C ILE A 329 28.68 -9.59 -1.32
N PHE A 330 28.39 -8.56 -2.11
CA PHE A 330 27.57 -7.43 -1.69
C PHE A 330 26.14 -7.61 -2.20
N LEU A 331 25.17 -7.46 -1.29
CA LEU A 331 23.74 -7.49 -1.62
C LEU A 331 23.06 -6.22 -1.12
N GLY A 332 22.29 -5.59 -2.01
CA GLY A 332 21.37 -4.54 -1.63
C GLY A 332 20.24 -5.04 -0.72
N PRO A 333 19.34 -4.14 -0.29
CA PRO A 333 18.34 -4.45 0.72
C PRO A 333 17.37 -5.56 0.28
N VAL A 334 17.28 -6.64 1.06
CA VAL A 334 16.44 -7.81 0.80
C VAL A 334 15.16 -7.75 1.61
N LYS A 335 14.03 -7.53 0.93
CA LYS A 335 12.71 -7.33 1.55
C LYS A 335 12.32 -8.44 2.53
N SER A 336 12.58 -9.70 2.17
CA SER A 336 12.21 -10.86 3.00
C SER A 336 13.45 -11.56 3.55
N SER A 337 13.81 -12.71 2.99
CA SER A 337 14.85 -13.59 3.55
C SER A 337 16.09 -13.66 2.68
N VAL A 338 17.23 -13.79 3.36
CA VAL A 338 18.50 -14.25 2.83
C VAL A 338 18.73 -15.65 3.38
N PHE A 339 18.90 -16.63 2.50
CA PHE A 339 19.22 -17.99 2.89
C PHE A 339 20.53 -18.44 2.25
N ILE A 340 21.51 -18.78 3.09
CA ILE A 340 22.85 -19.20 2.66
C ILE A 340 23.04 -20.67 3.02
N ARG A 341 23.35 -21.50 2.03
CA ARG A 341 23.50 -22.95 2.20
C ARG A 341 24.80 -23.45 1.59
N ASP A 342 25.45 -24.41 2.25
CA ASP A 342 26.60 -25.14 1.71
C ASP A 342 27.76 -24.22 1.25
N CYS A 343 27.89 -23.03 1.86
CA CYS A 343 28.89 -22.03 1.47
C CYS A 343 30.14 -22.09 2.35
N LYS A 344 31.31 -21.79 1.77
CA LYS A 344 32.60 -21.88 2.47
C LYS A 344 33.52 -20.69 2.17
N ASN A 345 34.11 -20.11 3.22
CA ASN A 345 35.08 -19.02 3.09
C ASN A 345 34.54 -17.80 2.30
N CYS A 346 33.27 -17.44 2.52
CA CYS A 346 32.64 -16.31 1.84
C CYS A 346 32.57 -15.08 2.75
N LYS A 347 32.62 -13.89 2.15
CA LYS A 347 32.53 -12.61 2.85
C LYS A 347 31.33 -11.84 2.31
N ILE A 348 30.41 -11.43 3.17
CA ILE A 348 29.08 -10.99 2.75
C ILE A 348 28.70 -9.68 3.45
N VAL A 349 28.19 -8.70 2.69
CA VAL A 349 27.53 -7.50 3.21
C VAL A 349 26.07 -7.54 2.75
N VAL A 350 25.12 -7.54 3.68
CA VAL A 350 23.70 -7.66 3.35
C VAL A 350 22.79 -7.01 4.39
N ALA A 351 21.70 -6.40 3.91
CA ALA A 351 20.57 -5.97 4.72
C ALA A 351 19.33 -6.80 4.38
N CYS A 352 18.62 -7.32 5.37
CA CYS A 352 17.47 -8.20 5.15
C CYS A 352 16.45 -8.16 6.29
N GLN A 353 15.23 -8.64 6.03
CA GLN A 353 14.27 -8.86 7.11
C GLN A 353 14.66 -10.08 7.94
N GLN A 354 14.92 -11.22 7.29
CA GLN A 354 15.31 -12.48 7.93
C GLN A 354 16.63 -12.99 7.36
N PHE A 355 17.53 -13.43 8.25
CA PHE A 355 18.82 -14.01 7.89
C PHE A 355 18.89 -15.46 8.35
N ARG A 356 19.21 -16.39 7.44
CA ARG A 356 19.34 -17.81 7.75
C ARG A 356 20.58 -18.39 7.09
N THR A 357 21.32 -19.24 7.81
CA THR A 357 22.40 -20.05 7.24
C THR A 357 22.22 -21.52 7.59
N ARG A 358 22.65 -22.40 6.71
CA ARG A 358 22.71 -23.84 6.96
C ARG A 358 23.96 -24.44 6.31
N ASP A 359 24.63 -25.36 6.99
CA ASP A 359 25.76 -26.12 6.41
C ASP A 359 26.93 -25.22 5.90
N CYS A 360 27.15 -24.08 6.55
CA CYS A 360 28.15 -23.09 6.12
C CYS A 360 29.43 -23.15 6.96
N SER A 361 30.57 -22.75 6.39
CA SER A 361 31.82 -22.65 7.16
C SER A 361 32.65 -21.41 6.82
N LYS A 362 33.21 -20.76 7.85
CA LYS A 362 34.08 -19.57 7.72
C LYS A 362 33.41 -18.45 6.91
N ILE A 363 32.27 -17.95 7.37
CA ILE A 363 31.56 -16.87 6.69
C ILE A 363 31.69 -15.59 7.52
N ASP A 364 32.25 -14.53 6.92
CA ASP A 364 32.36 -13.20 7.53
C ASP A 364 31.21 -12.32 7.01
N ILE A 365 30.39 -11.75 7.89
CA ILE A 365 29.13 -11.11 7.52
C ILE A 365 29.00 -9.72 8.16
N PHE A 366 28.81 -8.70 7.34
CA PHE A 366 28.36 -7.37 7.77
C PHE A 366 26.84 -7.28 7.55
N LEU A 367 26.09 -7.34 8.65
CA LEU A 367 24.66 -7.62 8.63
C LEU A 367 23.82 -6.43 9.11
N CYS A 368 22.72 -6.18 8.42
CA CYS A 368 21.57 -5.46 8.94
C CYS A 368 20.37 -6.42 8.90
N CYS A 369 19.87 -6.86 10.05
CA CYS A 369 18.76 -7.81 10.11
C CYS A 369 17.64 -7.26 10.99
N ASN A 370 16.42 -7.18 10.46
CA ASN A 370 15.30 -6.70 11.25
C ASN A 370 14.85 -7.71 12.29
N THR A 371 15.00 -9.01 12.05
CA THR A 371 14.72 -10.08 13.02
C THR A 371 15.99 -10.68 13.59
N GLN A 372 15.86 -11.59 14.55
CA GLN A 372 16.98 -12.37 15.06
C GLN A 372 17.63 -13.20 13.92
N PRO A 373 18.94 -13.06 13.64
CA PRO A 373 19.64 -13.88 12.66
C PRO A 373 19.78 -15.33 13.14
N ILE A 374 19.65 -16.28 12.23
CA ILE A 374 19.64 -17.71 12.53
C ILE A 374 20.81 -18.42 11.83
N ILE A 375 21.52 -19.28 12.56
CA ILE A 375 22.49 -20.23 12.01
C ILE A 375 22.11 -21.67 12.39
N GLU A 376 22.45 -22.62 11.53
CA GLU A 376 22.22 -24.06 11.71
C GLU A 376 23.39 -24.82 11.06
N ALA A 377 23.90 -25.86 11.72
CA ALA A 377 24.98 -26.74 11.23
C ALA A 377 26.16 -25.98 10.60
N SER A 378 26.52 -24.83 11.16
CA SER A 378 27.49 -23.89 10.57
C SER A 378 28.62 -23.60 11.55
N SER A 379 29.84 -23.37 11.07
CA SER A 379 31.02 -23.16 11.94
C SER A 379 31.92 -22.02 11.48
N GLY A 380 32.55 -21.32 12.43
CA GLY A 380 33.43 -20.19 12.14
C GLY A 380 32.71 -19.00 11.52
N MET A 381 31.46 -18.78 11.90
CA MET A 381 30.64 -17.65 11.43
C MET A 381 31.05 -16.38 12.18
N LYS A 382 31.27 -15.26 11.48
CA LYS A 382 31.63 -13.99 12.13
C LYS A 382 30.71 -12.87 11.70
N PHE A 383 30.22 -12.09 12.67
CA PHE A 383 29.25 -11.02 12.43
C PHE A 383 29.79 -9.63 12.78
N ALA A 384 29.44 -8.63 11.97
CA ALA A 384 29.64 -7.20 12.20
C ALA A 384 28.39 -6.40 11.82
N CYS A 385 28.29 -5.18 12.32
CA CYS A 385 27.25 -4.25 11.90
C CYS A 385 27.42 -3.89 10.42
N TYR A 386 26.31 -3.83 9.67
CA TYR A 386 26.29 -3.34 8.30
C TYR A 386 26.97 -1.98 8.16
N GLN A 387 27.84 -1.85 7.15
CA GLN A 387 28.53 -0.61 6.83
C GLN A 387 28.70 -0.51 5.31
N TYR A 388 27.87 0.31 4.66
CA TYR A 388 27.92 0.50 3.21
C TYR A 388 27.09 1.72 2.77
N HIS A 389 27.50 2.35 1.67
CA HIS A 389 26.81 3.47 1.06
C HIS A 389 26.95 3.48 -0.47
N TYR A 390 25.86 3.82 -1.15
CA TYR A 390 25.83 4.36 -2.51
C TYR A 390 24.55 5.21 -2.67
N PRO A 391 24.48 6.14 -3.64
CA PRO A 391 23.42 7.14 -3.72
C PRO A 391 21.98 6.58 -3.69
N GLU A 392 21.75 5.45 -4.34
CA GLU A 392 20.43 4.81 -4.45
C GLU A 392 20.05 3.97 -3.22
N LEU A 393 21.01 3.58 -2.38
CA LEU A 393 20.84 2.59 -1.30
C LEU A 393 19.72 2.98 -0.33
N LYS A 394 19.67 4.26 0.08
CA LYS A 394 18.64 4.75 1.01
C LYS A 394 17.22 4.60 0.44
N MET A 395 17.04 4.82 -0.86
CA MET A 395 15.74 4.61 -1.52
C MET A 395 15.43 3.11 -1.63
N GLN A 396 16.43 2.28 -1.89
CA GLN A 396 16.27 0.84 -1.97
C GLN A 396 15.86 0.20 -0.63
N PHE A 397 16.39 0.68 0.51
CA PHE A 397 15.90 0.29 1.85
C PHE A 397 14.41 0.57 2.01
N LYS A 398 13.97 1.77 1.59
CA LYS A 398 12.56 2.16 1.61
C LYS A 398 11.70 1.31 0.68
N MET A 399 12.18 0.95 -0.50
CA MET A 399 11.48 0.08 -1.45
C MET A 399 11.37 -1.37 -0.94
N ALA A 400 12.40 -1.85 -0.25
CA ALA A 400 12.40 -3.14 0.44
C ALA A 400 11.49 -3.14 1.69
N GLY A 401 11.11 -1.97 2.21
CA GLY A 401 10.34 -1.87 3.45
C GLY A 401 11.16 -2.18 4.71
N LEU A 402 12.48 -2.04 4.63
CA LEU A 402 13.39 -2.26 5.76
C LEU A 402 13.69 -0.93 6.46
N SER A 403 13.54 -0.91 7.78
CA SER A 403 14.01 0.20 8.61
C SER A 403 15.50 0.09 8.87
N VAL A 404 16.24 1.18 8.62
CA VAL A 404 17.67 1.26 8.94
C VAL A 404 17.95 1.29 10.45
N PHE A 405 16.91 1.50 11.26
CA PHE A 405 16.99 1.51 12.72
C PHE A 405 16.56 0.18 13.35
N SER A 406 16.17 -0.83 12.56
CA SER A 406 15.85 -2.16 13.10
C SER A 406 16.98 -3.12 12.75
N ASN A 407 18.00 -3.19 13.60
CA ASN A 407 19.19 -4.00 13.35
C ASN A 407 19.54 -4.91 14.54
N ASN A 408 19.49 -6.23 14.31
CA ASN A 408 19.76 -7.33 15.24
C ASN A 408 21.03 -8.12 14.89
N TRP A 409 21.97 -7.51 14.17
CA TRP A 409 23.12 -8.20 13.59
C TRP A 409 23.99 -9.02 14.55
N GLY A 410 23.99 -8.71 15.85
CA GLY A 410 24.83 -9.39 16.85
C GLY A 410 24.12 -10.44 17.71
N THR A 411 22.78 -10.48 17.72
CA THR A 411 22.00 -11.38 18.58
C THR A 411 21.65 -12.67 17.85
N ILE A 412 22.64 -13.53 17.63
CA ILE A 412 22.49 -14.73 16.79
C ILE A 412 21.77 -15.86 17.55
N HIS A 413 20.81 -16.52 16.90
CA HIS A 413 20.22 -17.78 17.35
C HIS A 413 20.86 -18.94 16.60
N ASP A 414 21.50 -19.85 17.34
CA ASP A 414 22.12 -21.05 16.79
C ASP A 414 21.27 -22.29 17.12
N PHE A 415 20.83 -23.02 16.08
CA PHE A 415 20.05 -24.25 16.23
C PHE A 415 20.90 -25.50 16.51
N SER A 416 22.21 -25.43 16.29
CA SER A 416 23.12 -26.57 16.39
C SER A 416 24.05 -26.47 17.59
N GLN A 417 23.70 -25.64 18.59
CA GLN A 417 24.51 -25.40 19.78
C GLN A 417 24.97 -26.70 20.44
N ASP A 418 26.27 -26.90 20.44
CA ASP A 418 26.96 -27.85 21.30
C ASP A 418 27.62 -27.04 22.44
N PRO A 419 27.43 -27.41 23.73
CA PRO A 419 28.01 -26.69 24.86
C PRO A 419 29.53 -26.46 24.78
N ASP A 420 30.25 -27.33 24.08
CA ASP A 420 31.71 -27.31 24.01
C ASP A 420 32.26 -26.59 22.75
N GLU A 421 31.40 -26.17 21.82
CA GLU A 421 31.80 -25.56 20.55
C GLU A 421 31.22 -24.16 20.33
N GLN A 422 32.09 -23.20 20.01
CA GLN A 422 31.68 -21.87 19.59
C GLN A 422 31.53 -21.82 18.07
N HIS A 423 30.28 -21.82 17.58
CA HIS A 423 29.98 -21.81 16.14
C HIS A 423 30.06 -20.42 15.50
N TYR A 424 29.86 -19.36 16.29
CA TYR A 424 29.96 -17.97 15.81
C TYR A 424 30.70 -17.03 16.77
N SER A 425 31.23 -15.95 16.21
CA SER A 425 31.83 -14.85 16.96
C SER A 425 31.49 -13.50 16.32
N LEU A 426 31.91 -12.40 16.95
CA LEU A 426 31.83 -11.08 16.34
C LEU A 426 33.19 -10.74 15.69
N LEU A 427 33.17 -10.04 14.56
CA LEU A 427 34.39 -9.48 13.97
C LEU A 427 34.97 -8.39 14.90
N PRO A 428 36.27 -8.07 14.83
CA PRO A 428 36.83 -6.91 15.53
C PRO A 428 36.15 -5.59 15.10
N GLU A 429 36.03 -4.61 16.01
CA GLU A 429 35.32 -3.34 15.76
C GLU A 429 36.07 -2.42 14.76
N GLU A 430 37.37 -2.58 14.71
CA GLU A 430 38.31 -1.95 13.79
C GLU A 430 38.29 -2.56 12.38
N SER A 431 37.56 -3.67 12.18
CA SER A 431 37.43 -4.33 10.88
C SER A 431 36.87 -3.37 9.84
N LYS A 432 37.63 -3.13 8.77
CA LYS A 432 37.14 -2.32 7.65
C LYS A 432 36.50 -3.22 6.61
N VAL A 433 35.34 -2.82 6.10
CA VAL A 433 34.62 -3.59 5.08
C VAL A 433 35.48 -3.85 3.84
N GLU A 434 36.35 -2.90 3.46
CA GLU A 434 37.24 -3.00 2.30
C GLU A 434 38.27 -4.15 2.38
N ASP A 435 38.67 -4.56 3.60
CA ASP A 435 39.58 -5.70 3.81
C ASP A 435 38.87 -7.05 3.56
N TYR A 436 37.54 -7.04 3.62
CA TYR A 436 36.71 -8.22 3.42
C TYR A 436 36.15 -8.23 2.00
N ILE A 437 35.46 -7.17 1.60
CA ILE A 437 34.85 -7.04 0.28
C ILE A 437 35.56 -5.92 -0.48
N PRO A 438 36.35 -6.25 -1.53
CA PRO A 438 37.02 -5.22 -2.32
C PRO A 438 35.97 -4.34 -3.01
N LEU A 439 36.32 -3.07 -3.27
CA LEU A 439 35.46 -2.21 -4.06
C LEU A 439 35.41 -2.71 -5.52
N PRO A 440 34.25 -2.66 -6.17
CA PRO A 440 34.13 -3.13 -7.55
C PRO A 440 34.95 -2.25 -8.50
N SER A 441 35.94 -2.83 -9.17
CA SER A 441 36.87 -2.11 -10.07
C SER A 441 36.53 -2.23 -11.56
N THR A 442 35.57 -3.09 -11.93
CA THR A 442 35.20 -3.34 -13.33
C THR A 442 34.35 -2.20 -13.90
N GLU A 443 34.44 -1.97 -15.22
CA GLU A 443 33.69 -0.93 -15.95
C GLU A 443 32.18 -0.96 -15.67
N GLN A 444 31.60 -2.16 -15.48
CA GLN A 444 30.18 -2.35 -15.16
C GLN A 444 29.71 -1.51 -13.96
N PHE A 445 30.56 -1.33 -12.95
CA PHE A 445 30.19 -0.72 -11.67
C PHE A 445 30.72 0.71 -11.51
N GLN A 446 31.36 1.28 -12.54
CA GLN A 446 31.91 2.65 -12.47
C GLN A 446 30.86 3.72 -12.17
N SER A 447 29.60 3.47 -12.52
CA SER A 447 28.49 4.39 -12.24
C SER A 447 28.02 4.36 -10.77
N VAL A 448 28.41 3.35 -9.99
CA VAL A 448 27.99 3.18 -8.61
C VAL A 448 29.05 3.76 -7.68
N ALA A 449 28.78 4.96 -7.14
CA ALA A 449 29.67 5.62 -6.20
C ALA A 449 29.59 4.97 -4.81
N VAL A 450 30.36 3.91 -4.61
CA VAL A 450 30.42 3.18 -3.34
C VAL A 450 31.29 3.93 -2.32
N SER A 451 30.78 4.06 -1.09
CA SER A 451 31.58 4.38 0.10
C SER A 451 31.37 3.32 1.16
N THR A 452 32.47 2.90 1.78
CA THR A 452 32.50 1.98 2.93
C THR A 452 32.89 2.72 4.20
N SER A 453 32.86 4.06 4.22
CA SER A 453 33.23 4.83 5.41
C SER A 453 32.17 4.70 6.53
N LYS A 454 32.59 4.83 7.79
CA LYS A 454 31.67 4.79 8.94
C LYS A 454 30.65 5.95 8.90
N ALA A 455 31.09 7.14 8.46
CA ALA A 455 30.25 8.33 8.39
C ALA A 455 29.15 8.23 7.32
N ASP A 456 29.49 7.67 6.16
CA ASP A 456 28.57 7.63 5.01
C ASP A 456 27.53 6.50 5.10
N SER A 457 27.77 5.50 5.96
CA SER A 457 26.90 4.32 6.07
C SER A 457 25.43 4.70 6.19
N VAL A 458 24.59 4.03 5.40
CA VAL A 458 23.13 4.25 5.42
C VAL A 458 22.50 3.72 6.72
N VAL A 459 23.06 2.64 7.26
CA VAL A 459 22.67 2.07 8.55
C VAL A 459 23.58 2.68 9.63
N PRO A 460 23.02 3.25 10.72
CA PRO A 460 23.81 3.72 11.85
C PRO A 460 24.63 2.56 12.43
N LEU A 461 25.93 2.77 12.62
CA LEU A 461 26.79 1.78 13.24
C LEU A 461 26.43 1.65 14.72
N THR A 462 26.22 0.40 15.15
CA THR A 462 25.81 0.07 16.52
C THR A 462 26.84 -0.84 17.16
N LEU A 463 27.08 -0.67 18.46
CA LEU A 463 27.96 -1.54 19.25
C LEU A 463 27.39 -2.97 19.35
N GLY A 464 26.05 -3.08 19.37
CA GLY A 464 25.36 -4.36 19.51
C GLY A 464 25.64 -5.02 20.86
N PRO A 465 25.79 -6.35 20.92
CA PRO A 465 26.00 -7.09 22.16
C PRO A 465 27.47 -7.09 22.64
N ARG A 466 28.34 -6.24 22.07
CA ARG A 466 29.71 -6.11 22.57
C ARG A 466 29.71 -5.52 23.98
N ARG A 467 30.82 -5.73 24.68
CA ARG A 467 31.03 -5.18 26.02
C ARG A 467 30.92 -3.65 25.97
N LYS A 468 30.04 -3.10 26.81
CA LYS A 468 29.90 -1.65 27.03
C LYS A 468 31.10 -1.13 27.81
N ASN A 469 31.50 0.12 27.52
CA ASN A 469 32.65 0.76 28.17
C ASN A 469 32.27 1.44 29.49
N SER A 470 30.99 1.70 29.70
CA SER A 470 30.42 2.30 30.89
C SER A 470 29.20 1.50 31.36
N ASP A 471 28.91 1.57 32.65
CA ASP A 471 27.69 1.02 33.26
C ASP A 471 26.51 2.02 33.19
N GLU A 472 26.70 3.18 32.55
CA GLU A 472 25.67 4.18 32.33
C GLU A 472 25.20 4.16 30.87
N SER A 473 23.91 3.88 30.69
CA SER A 473 23.22 3.97 29.40
C SER A 473 22.10 5.00 29.44
N CYS A 474 21.71 5.51 28.27
CA CYS A 474 20.62 6.47 28.11
C CYS A 474 19.69 6.02 26.98
N LEU A 475 18.37 5.98 27.25
CA LEU A 475 17.35 5.77 26.22
C LEU A 475 16.89 7.11 25.68
N VAL A 476 16.89 7.23 24.36
CA VAL A 476 16.26 8.34 23.63
C VAL A 476 15.21 7.78 22.69
N VAL A 477 13.99 8.31 22.73
CA VAL A 477 12.92 7.91 21.81
C VAL A 477 12.41 9.11 21.03
N PHE A 478 12.51 9.07 19.71
CA PHE A 478 11.96 10.08 18.80
C PHE A 478 10.55 9.70 18.35
N PHE A 479 9.58 10.57 18.62
CA PHE A 479 8.19 10.35 18.26
C PHE A 479 7.87 10.81 16.83
N ASN A 480 6.86 10.20 16.23
CA ASN A 480 6.38 10.58 14.90
C ASN A 480 5.62 11.92 14.96
N ASP A 481 5.90 12.82 14.01
CA ASP A 481 5.24 14.11 13.87
C ASP A 481 4.09 14.12 12.84
N GLY A 482 3.64 12.94 12.41
CA GLY A 482 2.63 12.76 11.36
C GLY A 482 3.16 12.96 9.94
N LYS A 483 4.46 13.28 9.77
CA LYS A 483 5.14 13.42 8.47
C LYS A 483 6.22 12.36 8.25
N ASN A 484 6.36 11.38 9.15
CA ASN A 484 7.40 10.33 9.12
C ASN A 484 8.84 10.89 9.05
N THR A 485 9.09 12.02 9.72
CA THR A 485 10.41 12.67 9.71
C THR A 485 11.29 12.27 10.89
N ASN A 486 10.77 11.53 11.86
CA ASN A 486 11.49 11.04 13.04
C ASN A 486 12.77 10.27 12.67
N SER A 487 12.75 9.44 11.61
CA SER A 487 13.94 8.74 11.11
C SER A 487 15.06 9.66 10.66
N THR A 488 14.71 10.79 10.03
CA THR A 488 15.69 11.77 9.58
C THR A 488 16.25 12.55 10.77
N ARG A 489 15.41 12.92 11.74
CA ARG A 489 15.84 13.60 12.96
C ARG A 489 16.74 12.72 13.83
N ALA A 490 16.37 11.46 14.02
CA ALA A 490 17.17 10.50 14.77
C ALA A 490 18.57 10.33 14.14
N ARG A 491 18.65 10.21 12.80
CA ARG A 491 19.96 10.14 12.10
C ARG A 491 20.78 11.42 12.31
N GLN A 492 20.17 12.58 12.10
CA GLN A 492 20.86 13.87 12.30
C GLN A 492 21.34 14.05 13.74
N PHE A 493 20.56 13.59 14.72
CA PHE A 493 20.94 13.64 16.12
C PHE A 493 22.12 12.69 16.42
N ILE A 494 22.07 11.44 15.93
CA ILE A 494 23.20 10.50 16.05
C ILE A 494 24.48 11.10 15.49
N ASP A 495 24.42 11.66 14.28
CA ASP A 495 25.61 12.20 13.60
C ASP A 495 26.23 13.34 14.42
N LYS A 496 25.41 14.30 14.86
CA LYS A 496 25.87 15.43 15.68
C LYS A 496 26.39 15.01 17.05
N LEU A 497 25.72 14.05 17.71
CA LEU A 497 26.11 13.60 19.04
C LEU A 497 27.46 12.87 18.98
N LEU A 498 27.63 11.93 18.05
CA LEU A 498 28.87 11.16 17.93
C LEU A 498 30.04 12.00 17.42
N GLU A 499 29.78 13.04 16.62
CA GLU A 499 30.82 14.01 16.21
C GLU A 499 31.27 14.90 17.37
N SER A 500 30.35 15.32 18.23
CA SER A 500 30.64 16.22 19.37
C SER A 500 31.11 15.51 20.63
N GLN A 501 30.73 14.24 20.83
CA GLN A 501 31.01 13.45 22.03
C GLN A 501 31.58 12.07 21.67
N PRO A 502 32.89 11.96 21.41
CA PRO A 502 33.52 10.68 21.05
C PRO A 502 33.50 9.61 22.17
N SER A 503 33.26 10.00 23.42
CA SER A 503 33.14 9.09 24.57
C SER A 503 31.79 8.35 24.61
N VAL A 504 30.80 8.81 23.84
CA VAL A 504 29.48 8.19 23.75
C VAL A 504 29.43 7.26 22.54
N VAL A 505 28.90 6.06 22.75
CA VAL A 505 28.70 5.07 21.69
C VAL A 505 27.22 4.76 21.52
N LEU A 506 26.78 4.54 20.28
CA LEU A 506 25.44 4.06 19.98
C LEU A 506 25.41 2.54 20.17
N VAL A 507 24.65 2.05 21.14
CA VAL A 507 24.59 0.61 21.46
C VAL A 507 23.68 -0.11 20.49
N GLN A 508 22.45 0.35 20.35
CA GLN A 508 21.43 -0.27 19.50
C GLN A 508 20.32 0.71 19.14
N THR A 509 19.56 0.37 18.12
CA THR A 509 18.43 1.17 17.64
C THR A 509 17.21 0.27 17.37
N ARG A 510 16.01 0.85 17.45
CA ARG A 510 14.75 0.21 17.08
C ARG A 510 13.79 1.18 16.40
N ASP A 511 12.99 0.65 15.48
CA ASP A 511 11.83 1.31 14.88
C ASP A 511 10.60 0.44 15.16
N ILE A 512 9.76 0.87 16.10
CA ILE A 512 8.66 0.05 16.62
C ILE A 512 7.37 0.86 16.76
N SER A 513 6.23 0.20 16.53
CA SER A 513 4.93 0.77 16.89
C SER A 513 4.63 0.42 18.34
N MET A 514 4.19 1.41 19.13
CA MET A 514 3.91 1.25 20.55
C MET A 514 2.45 1.58 20.86
N GLU A 515 1.82 0.77 21.71
CA GLU A 515 0.51 1.09 22.28
C GLU A 515 0.64 2.02 23.51
N PRO A 516 -0.40 2.79 23.87
CA PRO A 516 -0.36 3.68 25.03
C PRO A 516 -0.01 2.99 26.35
N SER A 517 -0.44 1.74 26.55
CA SER A 517 -0.10 0.95 27.74
C SER A 517 1.39 0.62 27.82
N ASP A 518 2.02 0.35 26.67
CA ASP A 518 3.46 0.08 26.60
C ASP A 518 4.27 1.37 26.81
N ALA A 519 3.78 2.48 26.27
CA ALA A 519 4.35 3.80 26.53
C ALA A 519 4.32 4.16 28.02
N LEU A 520 3.23 3.85 28.73
CA LEU A 520 3.15 4.03 30.18
C LEU A 520 4.14 3.14 30.92
N ARG A 521 4.29 1.87 30.52
CA ARG A 521 5.27 0.96 31.12
C ARG A 521 6.70 1.47 30.96
N VAL A 522 7.08 1.83 29.72
CA VAL A 522 8.44 2.28 29.40
C VAL A 522 8.71 3.65 30.00
N PHE A 523 7.88 4.65 29.73
CA PHE A 523 8.19 6.04 30.10
C PHE A 523 7.76 6.40 31.53
N GLY A 524 6.97 5.55 32.20
CA GLY A 524 6.48 5.77 33.56
C GLY A 524 5.42 6.87 33.68
N THR A 525 4.92 7.41 32.57
CA THR A 525 3.92 8.50 32.55
C THR A 525 3.00 8.39 31.34
N GLU A 526 1.74 8.80 31.53
CA GLU A 526 0.72 8.81 30.47
C GLU A 526 0.93 9.94 29.44
N ASN A 527 1.81 10.91 29.74
CA ASN A 527 2.07 12.08 28.90
C ASN A 527 2.50 11.73 27.47
N TYR A 528 3.11 10.56 27.26
CA TYR A 528 3.61 10.14 25.94
C TYR A 528 2.59 9.35 25.09
N SER A 529 1.44 8.97 25.68
CA SER A 529 0.35 8.26 24.98
C SER A 529 -0.11 8.92 23.67
N PRO A 530 -0.36 10.26 23.61
CA PRO A 530 -0.78 10.90 22.36
C PRO A 530 0.34 11.02 21.32
N PHE A 531 1.60 10.76 21.69
CA PHE A 531 2.74 10.82 20.77
C PHE A 531 2.97 9.47 20.10
N VAL A 532 2.86 8.36 20.83
CA VAL A 532 2.99 7.00 20.27
C VAL A 532 1.86 6.66 19.30
N GLN A 533 0.66 7.20 19.52
CA GLN A 533 -0.49 7.02 18.61
C GLN A 533 -0.30 7.67 17.23
N ARG A 534 0.69 8.55 17.06
CA ARG A 534 0.95 9.23 15.77
C ARG A 534 1.66 8.34 14.76
N GLY A 535 2.25 7.22 15.20
CA GLY A 535 2.95 6.25 14.37
C GLY A 535 4.17 5.66 15.08
N ALA A 536 4.93 4.83 14.36
CA ALA A 536 6.12 4.18 14.88
C ALA A 536 7.14 5.19 15.46
N VAL A 537 7.79 4.78 16.54
CA VAL A 537 8.81 5.55 17.26
C VAL A 537 10.19 4.97 17.02
N ILE A 538 11.22 5.81 17.14
CA ILE A 538 12.60 5.39 16.97
C ILE A 538 13.33 5.48 18.30
N GLY A 539 13.69 4.32 18.85
CA GLY A 539 14.47 4.21 20.08
C GLY A 539 15.96 4.10 19.78
N LEU A 540 16.76 4.82 20.55
CA LEU A 540 18.21 4.84 20.50
C LEU A 540 18.74 4.57 21.91
N GLU A 541 19.61 3.58 22.05
CA GLU A 541 20.38 3.39 23.28
C GLU A 541 21.79 3.92 23.08
N PHE A 542 22.20 4.85 23.94
CA PHE A 542 23.57 5.33 24.04
C PHE A 542 24.25 4.81 25.31
N ASN A 543 25.56 4.67 25.29
CA ASN A 543 26.37 4.28 26.43
C ASN A 543 27.64 5.14 26.52
N GLY A 544 28.08 5.45 27.73
CA GLY A 544 29.27 6.25 27.98
C GLY A 544 29.30 6.77 29.41
N GLU A 545 30.44 7.31 29.85
CA GLU A 545 30.54 7.97 31.16
C GLU A 545 29.82 9.34 31.11
N GLY A 546 28.88 9.60 32.03
CA GLY A 546 28.07 10.82 32.02
C GLY A 546 27.11 10.91 30.82
N CYS A 547 26.80 9.77 30.18
CA CYS A 547 26.06 9.71 28.93
C CYS A 547 24.69 10.41 29.02
N ILE A 548 23.98 10.28 30.13
CA ILE A 548 22.63 10.87 30.29
C ILE A 548 22.69 12.39 30.20
N GLU A 549 23.65 13.02 30.88
CA GLU A 549 23.78 14.48 30.87
C GLU A 549 24.24 15.01 29.52
N LEU A 550 25.21 14.33 28.89
CA LEU A 550 25.73 14.69 27.56
C LEU A 550 24.62 14.59 26.49
N VAL A 551 23.89 13.48 26.47
CA VAL A 551 22.78 13.24 25.54
C VAL A 551 21.66 14.26 25.75
N ARG A 552 21.29 14.55 27.00
CA ARG A 552 20.26 15.55 27.34
C ARG A 552 20.67 16.95 26.91
N SER A 553 21.92 17.36 27.16
CA SER A 553 22.44 18.65 26.72
C SER A 553 22.40 18.77 25.19
N ALA A 554 22.83 17.72 24.47
CA ALA A 554 22.78 17.67 23.03
C ALA A 554 21.33 17.72 22.48
N LEU A 555 20.38 17.04 23.14
CA LEU A 555 18.96 17.07 22.77
C LEU A 555 18.36 18.47 22.97
N ASN A 556 18.70 19.15 24.05
CA ASN A 556 18.25 20.53 24.28
C ASN A 556 18.74 21.49 23.19
N ALA A 557 20.02 21.37 22.80
CA ALA A 557 20.57 22.15 21.69
C ALA A 557 19.89 21.78 20.35
N PHE A 558 19.68 20.49 20.11
CA PHE A 558 19.00 20.01 18.91
C PHE A 558 17.55 20.50 18.81
N GLN A 559 16.83 20.56 19.94
CA GLN A 559 15.45 21.03 20.02
C GLN A 559 15.32 22.54 19.73
N GLN A 560 16.32 23.34 20.09
CA GLN A 560 16.35 24.77 19.76
C GLN A 560 16.47 25.01 18.25
N GLU A 561 17.20 24.14 17.54
CA GLU A 561 17.34 24.22 16.08
C GLU A 561 16.15 23.61 15.34
N GLN A 562 15.60 22.50 15.87
CA GLN A 562 14.53 21.74 15.25
C GLN A 562 13.48 21.32 16.27
N ILE A 563 12.24 21.73 16.04
CA ILE A 563 11.10 21.27 16.84
C ILE A 563 10.94 19.76 16.64
N CYS A 564 11.13 19.01 17.73
CA CYS A 564 10.96 17.56 17.77
C CYS A 564 10.42 17.12 19.13
N ASP A 565 9.50 16.15 19.10
CA ASP A 565 8.99 15.49 20.29
C ASP A 565 9.89 14.28 20.56
N TYR A 566 10.46 14.20 21.77
CA TYR A 566 11.30 13.10 22.18
C TYR A 566 11.10 12.75 23.65
N PHE A 567 11.57 11.56 24.02
CA PHE A 567 11.79 11.11 25.38
C PHE A 567 13.28 10.90 25.60
N CYS A 568 13.78 11.19 26.81
CA CYS A 568 15.15 10.96 27.22
C CYS A 568 15.16 10.48 28.67
N SER A 569 15.97 9.47 28.99
CA SER A 569 16.15 9.02 30.37
C SER A 569 16.72 10.13 31.26
N GLU A 570 16.25 10.22 32.52
CA GLU A 570 16.65 11.29 33.45
C GLU A 570 17.66 10.84 34.51
N SER A 571 17.71 9.55 34.82
CA SER A 571 18.58 8.99 35.85
C SER A 571 19.09 7.61 35.48
N ARG A 572 20.25 7.21 36.03
CA ARG A 572 20.89 5.93 35.73
C ARG A 572 20.00 4.72 36.07
N SER A 573 19.41 4.71 37.27
CA SER A 573 18.53 3.62 37.70
C SER A 573 17.23 3.54 36.87
N GLY A 574 16.69 4.68 36.45
CA GLY A 574 15.53 4.72 35.56
C GLY A 574 15.87 4.24 34.16
N ALA A 575 17.03 4.65 33.62
CA ALA A 575 17.44 4.36 32.26
C ALA A 575 17.57 2.85 32.01
N GLU A 576 18.20 2.11 32.93
CA GLU A 576 18.38 0.66 32.78
C GLU A 576 17.04 -0.07 32.63
N LYS A 577 16.09 0.21 33.52
CA LYS A 577 14.73 -0.36 33.45
C LYS A 577 13.98 0.09 32.19
N GLN A 578 14.10 1.35 31.80
CA GLN A 578 13.46 1.90 30.60
C GLN A 578 13.96 1.23 29.32
N ILE A 579 15.27 1.00 29.23
CA ILE A 579 15.90 0.29 28.11
C ILE A 579 15.38 -1.14 28.09
N GLU A 580 15.45 -1.86 29.22
CA GLU A 580 14.95 -3.23 29.32
C GLU A 580 13.48 -3.33 28.89
N ASP A 581 12.59 -2.50 29.45
CA ASP A 581 11.17 -2.49 29.12
C ASP A 581 10.90 -2.16 27.64
N PHE A 582 11.69 -1.25 27.05
CA PHE A 582 11.54 -0.84 25.65
C PHE A 582 12.00 -1.92 24.67
N TYR A 583 13.16 -2.53 24.90
CA TYR A 583 13.72 -3.56 24.01
C TYR A 583 13.04 -4.92 24.21
N ASN A 584 12.64 -5.29 25.42
CA ASN A 584 11.81 -6.49 25.65
C ASN A 584 10.49 -6.40 24.88
N TYR A 585 9.86 -5.22 24.85
CA TYR A 585 8.67 -4.99 24.03
C TYR A 585 8.95 -5.12 22.54
N ALA A 586 10.03 -4.50 22.07
CA ALA A 586 10.45 -4.59 20.68
C ALA A 586 10.65 -6.05 20.24
N ASP A 587 11.26 -6.86 21.11
CA ASP A 587 11.52 -8.28 20.84
C ASP A 587 10.23 -9.12 20.81
N MET A 588 9.26 -8.84 21.70
CA MET A 588 7.94 -9.48 21.66
C MET A 588 7.17 -9.20 20.36
N GLN A 589 7.25 -7.98 19.82
CA GLN A 589 6.62 -7.61 18.55
C GLN A 589 7.21 -8.35 17.33
N MET A 590 8.46 -8.82 17.43
CA MET A 590 9.13 -9.56 16.33
C MET A 590 8.85 -11.07 16.34
N ALA A 591 8.36 -11.62 17.46
CA ALA A 591 8.05 -13.04 17.62
C ALA A 591 6.68 -13.45 17.04
N VAL A 592 5.86 -12.48 16.61
CA VAL A 592 4.52 -12.64 16.02
C VAL A 592 4.57 -12.32 14.54
#